data_AF-A0ABD1EFV7-F1
#
_entry.id   AF-A0ABD1EFV7-F1
#
_cell.length_a   1.000
_cell.length_b   1.000
_cell.length_c   1.000
_cell.angle_alpha   90.00
_cell.angle_beta   90.00
_cell.angle_gamma   90.00
#
_symmetry.space_group_name_H-M   'P 1'
#
loop_
_entity.id
_entity.type
_entity.pdbx_description
1 polymer ?
#
loop_
_entity_poly.entity_id
_entity_poly.type
_entity_poly.pdbx_seq_one_letter_code
_entity_poly.pdbx_strand_id
1 'polypeptide(L)'
;MVFTNGEKTDMLRCFYLSNENCQQASNLYNNRTFLNLHVSLATFGSFEKPKNIRFRNAGNNEEEELNILAHFRAFPTTSTREATRELDISRHKIRKTLKKYGRKPYIVHLVQNLHPGDHQNRINFCNWVLNEGRQYLPFILWTDESKKK
;
A
#
# COMPACT_ATOMS: atom_id res chain seq x y z
N MET A 1 -27.35 9.50 -5.16
CA MET A 1 -27.49 9.59 -6.62
C MET A 1 -26.44 10.54 -7.15
N VAL A 2 -25.79 10.19 -8.26
CA VAL A 2 -24.84 11.07 -8.95
C VAL A 2 -25.60 11.73 -10.09
N PHE A 3 -25.77 13.06 -10.03
CA PHE A 3 -26.42 13.81 -11.09
C PHE A 3 -25.47 14.06 -12.26
N THR A 4 -25.99 13.96 -13.47
CA THR A 4 -25.27 14.37 -14.68
C THR A 4 -25.09 15.88 -14.70
N ASN A 5 -24.15 16.37 -15.52
CA ASN A 5 -23.96 17.82 -15.65
C ASN A 5 -25.19 18.53 -16.26
N GLY A 6 -25.96 17.85 -17.13
CA GLY A 6 -27.22 18.37 -17.65
C GLY A 6 -28.29 18.55 -16.56
N GLU A 7 -28.45 17.56 -15.69
CA GLU A 7 -29.37 17.65 -14.55
C GLU A 7 -28.94 18.76 -13.57
N LYS A 8 -27.63 18.93 -13.33
CA LYS A 8 -27.11 20.02 -12.49
C LYS A 8 -27.37 21.40 -13.10
N THR A 9 -27.30 21.54 -14.43
CA THR A 9 -27.65 22.80 -15.11
C THR A 9 -29.15 23.09 -15.02
N ASP A 10 -30.00 22.08 -15.15
CA ASP A 10 -31.45 22.23 -14.99
C ASP A 10 -31.81 22.60 -13.55
N MET A 11 -31.16 21.98 -12.57
CA MET A 11 -31.29 22.34 -11.16
C MET A 11 -30.95 23.82 -10.91
N LEU A 12 -29.84 24.31 -11.48
CA LEU A 12 -29.48 25.73 -11.37
C LEU A 12 -30.47 26.65 -12.08
N ARG A 13 -30.99 26.25 -13.23
CA ARG A 13 -32.05 27.00 -13.91
C ARG A 13 -33.28 27.13 -13.00
N CYS A 14 -33.74 26.06 -12.37
CA CYS A 14 -34.84 26.10 -11.40
C CYS A 14 -34.52 27.02 -10.20
N PHE A 15 -33.28 27.01 -9.74
CA PHE A 15 -32.83 27.87 -8.64
C PHE A 15 -32.91 29.35 -9.00
N TYR A 16 -32.41 29.75 -10.17
CA TYR A 16 -32.48 31.16 -10.62
C TYR A 16 -33.91 31.59 -10.95
N LEU A 17 -34.72 30.74 -11.58
CA LEU A 17 -36.14 31.02 -11.83
C LEU A 17 -36.96 31.18 -10.53
N SER A 18 -36.46 30.64 -9.43
CA SER A 18 -37.06 30.79 -8.10
C SER A 18 -36.50 31.98 -7.32
N ASN A 19 -35.89 32.97 -8.00
CA ASN A 19 -35.19 34.11 -7.37
C ASN A 19 -34.19 33.67 -6.29
N GLU A 20 -33.42 32.62 -6.58
CA GLU A 20 -32.38 32.10 -5.67
C GLU A 20 -32.94 31.58 -4.33
N ASN A 21 -34.23 31.26 -4.27
CA ASN A 21 -34.86 30.65 -3.11
C ASN A 21 -34.77 29.11 -3.19
N CYS A 22 -33.94 28.51 -2.33
CA CYS A 22 -33.75 27.05 -2.30
C CYS A 22 -35.03 26.27 -1.99
N GLN A 23 -35.94 26.84 -1.19
CA GLN A 23 -37.17 26.16 -0.79
C GLN A 23 -38.16 26.06 -1.96
N GLN A 24 -38.32 27.17 -2.69
CA GLN A 24 -39.17 27.21 -3.88
C GLN A 24 -38.60 26.36 -5.02
N ALA A 25 -37.29 26.41 -5.24
CA ALA A 25 -36.61 25.55 -6.21
C ALA A 25 -36.73 24.06 -5.84
N SER A 26 -36.68 23.74 -4.54
CA SER A 26 -36.87 22.38 -4.05
C SER A 26 -38.28 21.87 -4.29
N ASN A 27 -39.30 22.73 -4.27
CA ASN A 27 -40.66 22.30 -4.60
C ASN A 27 -40.82 21.95 -6.10
N LEU A 28 -39.99 22.54 -6.98
CA LEU A 28 -40.01 22.29 -8.43
C LEU A 28 -39.23 21.03 -8.83
N TYR A 29 -38.09 20.77 -8.18
CA TYR A 29 -37.16 19.70 -8.58
C TYR A 29 -36.91 18.64 -7.48
N ASN A 30 -37.54 18.78 -6.32
CA ASN A 30 -37.40 17.87 -5.15
C ASN A 30 -35.95 17.56 -4.74
N ASN A 31 -35.10 18.59 -4.71
CA ASN A 31 -33.71 18.48 -4.31
C ASN A 31 -33.29 19.74 -3.53
N ARG A 32 -32.22 19.66 -2.73
CA ARG A 32 -31.67 20.79 -1.95
C ARG A 32 -30.24 21.14 -2.33
N THR A 33 -29.66 20.51 -3.36
CA THR A 33 -28.24 20.70 -3.73
C THR A 33 -27.95 21.97 -4.54
N PHE A 34 -28.94 22.83 -4.80
CA PHE A 34 -28.79 24.02 -5.64
C PHE A 34 -27.70 24.98 -5.17
N LEU A 35 -27.69 25.32 -3.88
CA LEU A 35 -26.72 26.26 -3.30
C LEU A 35 -25.30 25.70 -3.44
N ASN A 36 -25.11 24.41 -3.20
CA ASN A 36 -23.80 23.76 -3.33
C ASN A 36 -23.30 23.76 -4.78
N LEU A 37 -24.19 23.62 -5.77
CA LEU A 37 -23.85 23.69 -7.19
C LEU A 37 -23.48 25.13 -7.59
N HIS A 38 -24.26 26.12 -7.16
CA HIS A 38 -24.01 27.53 -7.41
C HIS A 38 -22.65 27.94 -6.82
N VAL A 39 -22.42 27.63 -5.54
CA VAL A 39 -21.15 27.92 -4.86
C VAL A 39 -20.00 27.23 -5.57
N SER A 40 -20.11 25.95 -5.93
CA SER A 40 -19.01 25.23 -6.60
C SER A 40 -18.65 25.85 -7.96
N LEU A 41 -19.65 26.25 -8.75
CA LEU A 41 -19.40 26.97 -10.01
C LEU A 41 -18.78 28.35 -9.78
N ALA A 42 -19.31 29.12 -8.82
CA ALA A 42 -18.80 30.46 -8.52
C ALA A 42 -17.35 30.42 -8.00
N THR A 43 -16.99 29.42 -7.21
CA THR A 43 -15.65 29.33 -6.60
C THR A 43 -14.63 28.60 -7.45
N PHE A 44 -15.03 27.55 -8.19
CA PHE A 44 -14.10 26.66 -8.90
C PHE A 44 -14.30 26.62 -10.42
N GLY A 45 -15.34 27.28 -10.95
CA GLY A 45 -15.68 27.21 -12.38
C GLY A 45 -16.19 25.83 -12.85
N SER A 46 -16.42 24.90 -11.92
CA SER A 46 -16.84 23.52 -12.21
C SER A 46 -17.84 23.03 -11.16
N PHE A 47 -18.71 22.10 -11.56
CA PHE A 47 -19.60 21.38 -10.64
C PHE A 47 -18.84 20.38 -9.76
N GLU A 48 -17.61 20.05 -10.11
CA GLU A 48 -16.77 19.18 -9.31
C GLU A 48 -15.96 20.02 -8.33
N LYS A 49 -16.08 19.70 -7.04
CA LYS A 49 -15.15 20.24 -6.05
C LYS A 49 -13.76 19.70 -6.39
N PRO A 50 -12.72 20.54 -6.43
CA PRO A 50 -11.36 20.03 -6.56
C PRO A 50 -11.17 18.99 -5.47
N LYS A 51 -10.68 17.80 -5.84
CA LYS A 51 -10.36 16.76 -4.86
C LYS A 51 -9.50 17.44 -3.81
N ASN A 52 -9.90 17.39 -2.54
CA ASN A 52 -9.06 17.83 -1.44
C ASN A 52 -7.79 16.98 -1.48
N ILE A 53 -6.79 17.45 -2.23
CA ILE A 53 -5.42 17.01 -2.12
C ILE A 53 -5.04 17.55 -0.76
N ARG A 54 -5.32 16.76 0.28
CA ARG A 54 -4.73 17.01 1.59
C ARG A 54 -3.24 17.03 1.32
N PHE A 55 -2.65 18.22 1.28
CA PHE A 55 -1.22 18.40 1.30
C PHE A 55 -0.76 17.81 2.64
N ARG A 56 -0.53 16.50 2.66
CA ARG A 56 0.16 15.85 3.75
C ARG A 56 1.55 16.46 3.70
N ASN A 57 1.97 17.14 4.76
CA ASN A 57 3.33 17.66 4.94
C ASN A 57 4.33 16.62 4.42
N ALA A 58 4.84 16.83 3.20
CA ALA A 58 5.62 15.82 2.49
C ALA A 58 7.09 15.84 2.97
N GLY A 59 7.61 17.02 3.32
CA GLY A 59 8.99 17.23 3.75
C GLY A 59 9.42 16.38 4.95
N ASN A 60 8.69 16.42 6.07
CA ASN A 60 9.03 15.60 7.25
C ASN A 60 8.81 14.09 7.04
N ASN A 61 8.15 13.66 5.96
CA ASN A 61 7.90 12.24 5.75
C ASN A 61 9.08 11.53 5.10
N GLU A 62 9.84 12.15 4.20
CA GLU A 62 10.88 11.43 3.44
C GLU A 62 12.11 11.07 4.28
N GLU A 63 12.63 12.00 5.08
CA GLU A 63 13.78 11.73 5.97
C GLU A 63 13.43 10.70 7.05
N GLU A 64 12.26 10.83 7.68
CA GLU A 64 11.78 9.83 8.63
C GLU A 64 11.57 8.46 7.97
N GLU A 65 11.02 8.42 6.74
CA GLU A 65 10.87 7.17 5.98
C GLU A 65 12.23 6.54 5.68
N LEU A 66 13.23 7.33 5.29
CA LEU A 66 14.61 6.86 5.08
C LEU A 66 15.22 6.32 6.37
N ASN A 67 15.03 7.02 7.50
CA ASN A 67 15.55 6.57 8.79
C ASN A 67 14.94 5.23 9.22
N ILE A 68 13.62 5.06 9.05
CA ILE A 68 12.94 3.76 9.27
C ILE A 68 13.55 2.68 8.38
N LEU A 69 13.76 2.96 7.08
CA LEU A 69 14.31 1.96 6.16
C LEU A 69 15.76 1.59 6.47
N ALA A 70 16.58 2.58 6.86
CA ALA A 70 17.97 2.37 7.27
C ALA A 70 18.05 1.51 8.53
N HIS A 71 17.18 1.79 9.51
CA HIS A 71 17.08 1.01 10.75
C HIS A 71 16.79 -0.47 10.49
N PHE A 72 15.74 -0.78 9.71
CA PHE A 72 15.40 -2.18 9.36
C PHE A 72 16.40 -2.84 8.40
N ARG A 73 17.27 -2.05 7.74
CA ARG A 73 18.38 -2.59 6.95
C ARG A 73 19.55 -3.00 7.84
N ALA A 74 19.83 -2.22 8.90
CA ALA A 74 20.86 -2.55 9.89
C ALA A 74 20.40 -3.69 10.82
N PHE A 75 19.12 -3.69 11.22
CA PHE A 75 18.54 -4.64 12.17
C PHE A 75 17.28 -5.31 11.60
N PRO A 76 17.43 -6.30 10.71
CA PRO A 76 16.29 -6.89 9.98
C PRO A 76 15.34 -7.71 10.87
N THR A 77 15.78 -8.15 12.05
CA THR A 77 15.00 -8.96 12.99
C THR A 77 14.25 -8.13 14.04
N THR A 78 14.50 -6.81 14.11
CA THR A 78 13.91 -5.94 15.11
C THR A 78 12.39 -5.85 14.96
N SER A 79 11.68 -5.84 16.09
CA SER A 79 10.23 -5.75 16.06
C SER A 79 9.76 -4.32 15.76
N THR A 80 8.61 -4.17 15.10
CA THR A 80 7.98 -2.84 14.92
C THR A 80 7.65 -2.11 16.23
N ARG A 81 7.65 -2.79 17.37
CA ARG A 81 7.43 -2.18 18.70
C ARG A 81 8.73 -1.72 19.35
N GLU A 82 9.84 -2.33 19.00
CA GLU A 82 11.16 -1.96 19.47
C GLU A 82 11.67 -0.77 18.65
N ALA A 83 11.53 -0.83 17.33
CA ALA A 83 11.82 0.29 16.43
C ALA A 83 11.06 1.58 16.79
N THR A 84 9.86 1.49 17.37
CA THR A 84 9.13 2.70 17.83
C THR A 84 9.81 3.39 19.00
N ARG A 85 10.45 2.63 19.88
CA ARG A 85 11.16 3.17 21.05
C ARG A 85 12.51 3.75 20.65
N GLU A 86 13.17 3.11 19.69
CA GLU A 86 14.50 3.52 19.23
C GLU A 86 14.47 4.74 18.31
N LEU A 87 13.45 4.84 17.44
CA LEU A 87 13.33 5.93 16.48
C LEU A 87 12.42 7.06 16.95
N ASP A 88 11.70 6.89 18.07
CA ASP A 88 10.62 7.78 18.53
C ASP A 88 9.54 8.06 17.46
N ILE A 89 9.28 7.07 16.61
CA ILE A 89 8.27 7.16 15.55
C ILE A 89 7.08 6.27 15.91
N SER A 90 5.86 6.77 15.67
CA SER A 90 4.65 6.00 15.89
C SER A 90 4.64 4.67 15.13
N ARG A 91 4.12 3.61 15.78
CA ARG A 91 4.05 2.26 15.19
C ARG A 91 3.26 2.23 13.88
N HIS A 92 2.25 3.08 13.76
CA HIS A 92 1.44 3.22 12.56
C HIS A 92 2.28 3.73 11.38
N LYS A 93 3.10 4.77 11.58
CA LYS A 93 3.96 5.34 10.54
C LYS A 93 4.99 4.32 10.08
N ILE A 94 5.69 3.64 11.00
CA ILE A 94 6.62 2.55 10.67
C ILE A 94 5.96 1.47 9.81
N ARG A 95 4.80 0.93 10.23
CA ARG A 95 4.10 -0.11 9.46
C ARG A 95 3.66 0.38 8.08
N LYS A 96 3.21 1.64 7.97
CA LYS A 96 2.82 2.25 6.71
C LYS A 96 4.01 2.41 5.76
N THR A 97 5.16 2.87 6.28
CA THR A 97 6.41 2.99 5.52
C THR A 97 6.89 1.62 5.04
N LEU A 98 6.99 0.63 5.94
CA LEU A 98 7.39 -0.72 5.56
C LEU A 98 6.48 -1.30 4.46
N LYS A 99 5.16 -1.11 4.57
CA LYS A 99 4.20 -1.53 3.54
C LYS A 99 4.40 -0.77 2.22
N LYS A 100 4.63 0.55 2.26
CA LYS A 100 4.88 1.39 1.08
C LYS A 100 6.09 0.89 0.28
N TYR A 101 7.14 0.45 0.97
CA TYR A 101 8.38 -0.06 0.35
C TYR A 101 8.45 -1.59 0.24
N GLY A 102 7.32 -2.30 0.40
CA GLY A 102 7.26 -3.75 0.21
C GLY A 102 8.06 -4.59 1.22
N ARG A 103 8.42 -4.02 2.37
CA ARG A 103 9.14 -4.73 3.43
C ARG A 103 8.16 -5.60 4.22
N LYS A 104 8.40 -6.91 4.20
CA LYS A 104 7.64 -7.91 4.95
C LYS A 104 8.49 -8.45 6.08
N PRO A 105 7.92 -8.70 7.27
CA PRO A 105 8.60 -9.48 8.31
C PRO A 105 9.02 -10.83 7.73
N TYR A 106 10.28 -11.20 7.90
CA TYR A 106 10.78 -12.52 7.57
C TYR A 106 11.02 -13.28 8.87
N ILE A 107 10.30 -14.39 9.05
CA ILE A 107 10.49 -15.30 10.18
C ILE A 107 11.40 -16.42 9.67
N VAL A 108 12.58 -16.55 10.27
CA VAL A 108 13.49 -17.65 9.96
C VAL A 108 12.87 -18.93 10.53
N HIS A 109 12.43 -19.83 9.65
CA HIS A 109 12.00 -21.17 10.04
C HIS A 109 13.19 -22.11 9.91
N LEU A 110 13.68 -22.63 11.03
CA LEU A 110 14.66 -23.71 11.06
C LEU A 110 13.92 -25.03 10.79
N VAL A 111 13.84 -25.43 9.52
CA VAL A 111 13.08 -26.62 9.09
C VAL A 111 13.90 -27.91 9.20
N GLN A 112 15.22 -27.82 9.34
CA GLN A 112 16.14 -28.96 9.50
C GLN A 112 17.21 -28.62 10.54
N ASN A 113 17.50 -29.55 11.46
CA ASN A 113 18.69 -29.47 12.31
C ASN A 113 19.91 -29.72 11.44
N LEU A 114 20.43 -28.67 10.82
CA LEU A 114 21.71 -28.71 10.11
C LEU A 114 22.81 -29.04 11.11
N HIS A 115 23.52 -30.14 10.87
CA HIS A 115 24.67 -30.50 11.67
C HIS A 115 25.88 -29.63 11.29
N PRO A 116 26.83 -29.41 12.21
CA PRO A 116 28.11 -28.79 11.88
C PRO A 116 28.77 -29.54 10.71
N GLY A 117 29.08 -28.82 9.62
CA GLY A 117 29.67 -29.38 8.40
C GLY A 117 28.70 -29.59 7.23
N ASP A 118 27.38 -29.66 7.48
CA ASP A 118 26.38 -29.86 6.42
C ASP A 118 26.42 -28.74 5.37
N HIS A 119 26.66 -27.51 5.79
CA HIS A 119 26.80 -26.37 4.88
C HIS A 119 27.94 -26.59 3.89
N GLN A 120 29.12 -26.98 4.39
CA GLN A 120 30.29 -27.21 3.56
C GLN A 120 30.09 -28.43 2.65
N ASN A 121 29.51 -29.51 3.16
CA ASN A 121 29.21 -30.71 2.39
C ASN A 121 28.24 -30.41 1.23
N ARG A 122 27.19 -29.62 1.49
CA ARG A 122 26.23 -29.18 0.46
C ARG A 122 26.91 -28.32 -0.59
N ILE A 123 27.76 -27.36 -0.20
CA ILE A 123 28.52 -26.53 -1.15
C ILE A 123 29.45 -27.39 -2.01
N ASN A 124 30.20 -28.30 -1.40
CA ASN A 124 31.11 -29.19 -2.10
C ASN A 124 30.37 -30.05 -3.13
N PHE A 125 29.24 -30.64 -2.73
CA PHE A 125 28.38 -31.40 -3.64
C PHE A 125 27.87 -30.53 -4.79
N CYS A 126 27.34 -29.34 -4.52
CA CYS A 126 26.85 -28.44 -5.58
C CYS A 126 27.97 -28.05 -6.55
N ASN A 127 29.15 -27.72 -6.06
CA ASN A 127 30.31 -27.37 -6.88
C ASN A 127 30.75 -28.56 -7.75
N TRP A 128 30.81 -29.76 -7.16
CA TRP A 128 31.12 -30.99 -7.90
C TRP A 128 30.09 -31.23 -9.01
N VAL A 129 28.79 -31.13 -8.72
CA VAL A 129 27.72 -31.30 -9.74
C VAL A 129 27.87 -30.30 -10.89
N LEU A 130 28.15 -29.04 -10.57
CA LEU A 130 28.26 -27.98 -11.58
C LEU A 130 29.48 -28.13 -12.49
N ASN A 131 30.62 -28.58 -11.94
CA ASN A 131 31.88 -28.64 -12.66
C ASN A 131 32.11 -29.97 -13.39
N GLU A 132 31.83 -31.09 -12.72
CA GLU A 132 32.21 -32.43 -13.19
C GLU A 132 31.00 -33.35 -13.28
N GLY A 133 30.02 -33.16 -12.38
CA GLY A 133 28.91 -34.07 -12.16
C GLY A 133 27.80 -34.01 -13.21
N ARG A 134 27.73 -32.95 -14.03
CA ARG A 134 26.63 -32.69 -14.97
C ARG A 134 26.36 -33.84 -15.93
N GLN A 135 27.41 -34.49 -16.43
CA GLN A 135 27.29 -35.63 -17.35
C GLN A 135 26.66 -36.86 -16.72
N TYR A 136 26.69 -36.98 -15.38
CA TYR A 136 26.14 -38.11 -14.66
C TYR A 136 24.68 -37.92 -14.27
N LEU A 137 24.16 -36.68 -14.27
CA LEU A 137 22.78 -36.37 -13.88
C LEU A 137 21.70 -37.22 -14.60
N PRO A 138 21.81 -37.53 -15.90
CA PRO A 138 20.83 -38.38 -16.59
C PRO A 138 20.78 -39.83 -16.07
N PHE A 139 21.84 -40.29 -15.40
CA PHE A 139 21.96 -41.65 -14.88
C PHE A 139 21.61 -41.74 -13.38
N ILE A 140 21.30 -40.62 -12.72
CA ILE A 140 20.93 -40.62 -11.31
C ILE A 140 19.43 -40.94 -11.19
N LEU A 141 19.13 -42.03 -10.50
CA LEU A 141 17.77 -42.34 -10.06
C LEU A 141 17.57 -41.79 -8.64
N TRP A 142 16.65 -40.84 -8.50
CA TRP A 142 16.30 -40.25 -7.21
C TRP A 142 15.20 -41.06 -6.53
N THR A 143 15.40 -41.40 -5.25
CA THR A 143 14.38 -42.02 -4.41
C THR A 143 14.21 -41.17 -3.15
N ASP A 144 12.96 -40.93 -2.76
CA ASP A 144 12.62 -40.34 -1.47
C ASP A 144 11.74 -41.34 -0.72
N GLU A 145 12.21 -41.79 0.44
CA GLU A 145 11.47 -42.74 1.29
C GLU A 145 10.31 -42.00 1.96
N SER A 146 9.23 -41.78 1.21
CA SER A 146 7.98 -41.31 1.78
C SER A 146 7.18 -42.49 2.34
N LYS A 147 6.84 -42.45 3.62
CA LYS A 147 5.84 -43.37 4.19
C LYS A 147 4.50 -43.12 3.48
N LYS A 148 3.88 -44.18 2.94
CA LYS A 148 2.49 -44.11 2.45
C LYS A 148 1.60 -43.58 3.58
N LYS A 149 0.89 -42.49 3.33
CA LYS A 149 -0.18 -41.98 4.20
C LYS A 149 -1.34 -42.97 4.27
#